data_AF-A0A5E4IRT0-F1
#
_entry.id   AF-A0A5E4IRT0-F1
#
_cell.length_a   1.000
_cell.length_b   1.000
_cell.length_c   1.000
_cell.angle_alpha   90.00
_cell.angle_beta   90.00
_cell.angle_gamma   90.00
#
_symmetry.space_group_name_H-M   'P 1'
#
loop_
_entity.id
_entity.type
_entity.pdbx_description
1 polymer ?
#
loop_
_entity_poly.entity_id
_entity_poly.type
_entity_poly.pdbx_seq_one_letter_code
_entity_poly.pdbx_strand_id
1 'polypeptide(L)'
;MESVAKRLVERGLDHFVVEGGTLQLYFPALVGDQEARARAMTIEAKEMLDRFFEADNHVDAGIVRFGYKEDEHPVYGVLSAATPRGSELLGRLSKALEKAGVRKMNPTQGVRAIARDEEIKRAGDEERRRAVEDFLEGLPKRKAKGGNR
;
A
#
# COMPACT_ATOMS: atom_id res chain seq x y z
N MET A 1 -4.25 0.42 21.81
CA MET A 1 -4.16 0.96 20.44
C MET A 1 -2.72 1.15 20.01
N GLU A 2 -1.84 1.65 20.87
CA GLU A 2 -0.41 1.84 20.56
C GLU A 2 0.29 0.54 20.11
N SER A 3 -0.05 -0.60 20.72
CA SER A 3 0.44 -1.92 20.29
C SER A 3 0.06 -2.28 18.85
N VAL A 4 -1.17 -1.95 18.44
CA VAL A 4 -1.68 -2.20 17.07
C VAL A 4 -1.00 -1.25 16.09
N ALA A 5 -0.96 0.05 16.40
CA ALA A 5 -0.28 1.05 15.59
C ALA A 5 1.18 0.69 15.32
N LYS A 6 1.93 0.31 16.37
CA LYS A 6 3.33 -0.13 16.24
C LYS A 6 3.48 -1.31 15.28
N ARG A 7 2.63 -2.34 15.40
CA ARG A 7 2.67 -3.51 14.52
C ARG A 7 2.35 -3.16 13.07
N LEU A 8 1.37 -2.28 12.82
CA LEU A 8 1.06 -1.83 11.46
C LEU A 8 2.25 -1.10 10.82
N VAL A 9 2.99 -0.29 11.60
CA VAL A 9 4.22 0.35 11.14
C VAL A 9 5.31 -0.68 10.83
N GLU A 10 5.52 -1.66 11.69
CA GLU A 10 6.48 -2.75 11.47
C GLU A 10 6.16 -3.59 10.22
N ARG A 11 4.88 -3.69 9.85
CA ARG A 11 4.40 -4.33 8.61
C ARG A 11 4.54 -3.45 7.36
N GLY A 12 5.01 -2.22 7.51
CA GLY A 12 5.27 -1.28 6.42
C GLY A 12 4.06 -0.44 6.03
N LEU A 13 3.21 -0.05 6.99
CA LEU A 13 2.23 1.01 6.76
C LEU A 13 2.97 2.33 6.47
N ASP A 14 2.77 2.90 5.28
CA ASP A 14 3.44 4.14 4.88
C ASP A 14 2.66 5.39 5.34
N HIS A 15 1.36 5.41 5.04
CA HIS A 15 0.47 6.48 5.42
C HIS A 15 -0.97 5.98 5.58
N PHE A 16 -1.84 6.84 6.10
CA PHE A 16 -3.26 6.56 6.21
C PHE A 16 -4.11 7.78 5.93
N VAL A 17 -5.37 7.54 5.60
CA VAL A 17 -6.41 8.55 5.35
C VAL A 17 -7.59 8.29 6.27
N VAL A 18 -8.26 9.36 6.69
CA VAL A 18 -9.51 9.28 7.48
C VAL A 18 -10.62 9.98 6.70
N GLU A 19 -11.66 9.24 6.35
CA GLU A 19 -12.79 9.76 5.56
C GLU A 19 -14.09 9.05 5.93
N GLY A 20 -15.16 9.79 6.19
CA GLY A 20 -16.50 9.20 6.38
C GLY A 20 -16.61 8.16 7.50
N GLY A 21 -15.79 8.24 8.55
CA GLY A 21 -15.77 7.23 9.61
C GLY A 21 -14.98 5.96 9.26
N THR A 22 -14.23 5.98 8.16
CA THR A 22 -13.31 4.93 7.75
C THR A 22 -11.87 5.33 7.99
N LEU A 23 -11.04 4.33 8.27
CA LEU A 23 -9.58 4.45 8.32
C LEU A 23 -9.01 3.65 7.15
N GLN A 24 -8.40 4.36 6.21
CA GLN A 24 -7.85 3.77 5.00
C GLN A 24 -6.33 3.66 5.17
N LEU A 25 -5.78 2.47 5.00
CA LEU A 25 -4.40 2.12 5.29
C LEU A 25 -3.67 1.80 3.99
N TYR A 26 -2.59 2.51 3.70
CA TYR A 26 -1.79 2.27 2.52
C TYR A 26 -0.54 1.44 2.84
N PHE A 27 -0.48 0.25 2.27
CA PHE A 27 0.68 -0.63 2.34
C PHE A 27 1.31 -0.74 0.94
N PRO A 28 2.45 -0.09 0.69
CA PRO A 28 3.11 -0.19 -0.61
C PRO A 28 3.52 -1.64 -0.91
N ALA A 29 3.28 -2.08 -2.14
CA ALA A 29 3.78 -3.36 -2.64
C ALA A 29 5.19 -3.16 -3.19
N LEU A 30 6.19 -3.74 -2.52
CA LEU A 30 7.57 -3.75 -3.01
C LEU A 30 7.71 -4.65 -4.25
N VAL A 31 7.05 -5.81 -4.23
CA VAL A 31 6.97 -6.81 -5.31
C VAL A 31 5.62 -7.52 -5.21
N GLY A 32 4.95 -7.78 -6.34
CA GLY A 32 3.70 -8.57 -6.39
C GLY A 32 2.41 -7.75 -6.34
N ASP A 33 1.29 -8.45 -6.11
CA ASP A 33 -0.08 -7.91 -6.15
C ASP A 33 -0.36 -7.01 -4.93
N GLN A 34 -0.57 -5.72 -5.20
CA GLN A 34 -0.87 -4.71 -4.19
C GLN A 34 -2.21 -4.95 -3.50
N GLU A 35 -3.23 -5.45 -4.20
CA GLU A 35 -4.52 -5.76 -3.59
C GLU A 35 -4.37 -6.93 -2.61
N ALA A 36 -3.68 -8.00 -3.02
CA ALA A 36 -3.43 -9.13 -2.14
C ALA A 36 -2.72 -8.70 -0.85
N ARG A 37 -1.71 -7.82 -0.97
CA ARG A 37 -1.00 -7.24 0.18
C ARG A 37 -1.92 -6.39 1.05
N ALA A 38 -2.64 -5.43 0.45
CA ALA A 38 -3.54 -4.55 1.17
C ALA A 38 -4.62 -5.35 1.92
N ARG A 39 -5.23 -6.33 1.26
CA ARG A 39 -6.22 -7.24 1.86
C ARG A 39 -5.65 -8.01 3.04
N ALA A 40 -4.49 -8.67 2.86
CA ALA A 40 -3.86 -9.45 3.93
C ALA A 40 -3.53 -8.59 5.16
N MET A 41 -2.95 -7.40 4.94
CA MET A 41 -2.59 -6.49 6.05
C MET A 41 -3.83 -5.90 6.73
N THR A 42 -4.93 -5.69 6.01
CA THR A 42 -6.17 -5.18 6.60
C THR A 42 -6.87 -6.24 7.45
N ILE A 43 -6.90 -7.49 6.99
CA ILE A 43 -7.41 -8.61 7.79
C ILE A 43 -6.58 -8.75 9.07
N GLU A 44 -5.25 -8.71 8.97
CA GLU A 44 -4.37 -8.75 10.14
C GLU A 44 -4.65 -7.57 11.09
N ALA A 45 -4.86 -6.36 10.55
CA ALA A 45 -5.22 -5.18 11.34
C ALA A 45 -6.53 -5.37 12.11
N LYS A 46 -7.55 -5.93 11.45
CA LYS A 46 -8.85 -6.24 12.06
C LYS A 46 -8.70 -7.28 13.16
N GLU A 47 -8.03 -8.41 12.89
CA GLU A 47 -7.78 -9.43 13.90
C GLU A 47 -7.05 -8.90 15.13
N MET A 48 -6.09 -7.98 14.94
CA MET A 48 -5.42 -7.31 16.05
C MET A 48 -6.39 -6.44 16.86
N LEU A 49 -7.26 -5.68 16.20
CA LEU A 49 -8.28 -4.89 16.89
C LEU A 49 -9.26 -5.76 17.68
N ASP A 50 -9.67 -6.90 17.12
CA ASP A 50 -10.58 -7.84 17.79
C ASP A 50 -9.95 -8.41 19.05
N ARG A 51 -8.71 -8.91 18.95
CA ARG A 51 -8.00 -9.53 20.07
C ARG A 51 -7.71 -8.56 21.22
N PHE A 52 -7.42 -7.29 20.92
CA PHE A 52 -7.00 -6.34 21.95
C PHE A 52 -8.13 -5.42 22.43
N PHE A 53 -9.20 -5.23 21.66
CA PHE A 53 -10.22 -4.21 21.93
C PHE A 53 -11.66 -4.68 21.65
N GLU A 54 -11.91 -5.97 21.41
CA GLU A 54 -13.24 -6.54 21.17
C GLU A 54 -13.99 -5.81 20.02
N ALA A 55 -13.28 -5.51 18.93
CA ALA A 55 -13.81 -4.73 17.82
C ALA A 55 -14.76 -5.49 16.87
N ASP A 56 -15.09 -6.75 17.17
CA ASP A 56 -15.56 -7.72 16.18
C ASP A 56 -16.88 -7.31 15.50
N ASN A 57 -17.81 -6.74 16.28
CA ASN A 57 -19.10 -6.24 15.79
C ASN A 57 -19.11 -4.73 15.53
N HIS A 58 -17.96 -4.07 15.68
CA HIS A 58 -17.87 -2.61 15.69
C HIS A 58 -17.12 -2.04 14.50
N VAL A 59 -16.21 -2.83 13.92
CA VAL A 59 -15.36 -2.43 12.81
C VAL A 59 -15.42 -3.51 11.73
N ASP A 60 -15.55 -3.13 10.47
CA ASP A 60 -15.46 -4.04 9.32
C ASP A 60 -14.14 -3.83 8.58
N ALA A 61 -13.63 -4.90 7.94
CA ALA A 61 -12.44 -4.86 7.11
C ALA A 61 -12.80 -4.99 5.62
N GLY A 62 -12.16 -4.20 4.78
CA GLY A 62 -12.37 -4.24 3.34
C GLY A 62 -11.18 -3.65 2.58
N ILE A 63 -11.42 -3.39 1.30
CA ILE A 63 -10.46 -2.72 0.42
C ILE A 63 -11.19 -1.62 -0.35
N VAL A 64 -10.47 -0.55 -0.67
CA VAL A 64 -10.97 0.50 -1.56
C VAL A 64 -9.88 0.85 -2.57
N ARG A 65 -10.30 1.16 -3.79
CA ARG A 65 -9.46 1.71 -4.85
C ARG A 65 -9.93 3.14 -5.08
N PHE A 66 -9.01 4.11 -5.06
CA PHE A 66 -9.35 5.51 -5.30
C PHE A 66 -9.12 5.89 -6.76
N GLY A 67 -10.16 6.02 -7.58
CA GLY A 67 -10.06 6.76 -8.85
C GLY A 67 -11.12 6.47 -9.91
N TYR A 68 -11.23 7.41 -10.87
CA TYR A 68 -12.22 7.46 -11.96
C TYR A 68 -11.92 6.51 -13.16
N LYS A 69 -10.90 5.64 -13.10
CA LYS A 69 -10.55 4.63 -14.13
C LYS A 69 -9.81 3.44 -13.52
N GLU A 70 -10.24 2.20 -13.73
CA GLU A 70 -9.93 1.02 -12.88
C GLU A 70 -8.46 0.53 -12.79
N ASP A 71 -7.53 1.04 -13.61
CA ASP A 71 -6.28 0.33 -13.91
C ASP A 71 -4.97 0.94 -13.34
N GLU A 72 -5.01 2.09 -12.66
CA GLU A 72 -3.79 2.82 -12.22
C GLU A 72 -3.89 3.41 -10.79
N HIS A 73 -4.65 2.77 -9.88
CA HIS A 73 -4.93 3.38 -8.57
C HIS A 73 -4.35 2.65 -7.37
N PRO A 74 -3.91 3.41 -6.36
CA PRO A 74 -3.53 2.84 -5.08
C PRO A 74 -4.65 2.03 -4.45
N VAL A 75 -4.32 0.80 -4.09
CA VAL A 75 -5.22 -0.05 -3.29
C VAL A 75 -4.97 0.22 -1.82
N TYR A 76 -6.02 0.66 -1.12
CA TYR A 76 -6.01 0.85 0.31
C TYR A 76 -6.74 -0.30 0.99
N GLY A 77 -6.20 -0.70 2.13
CA GLY A 77 -6.96 -1.41 3.15
C GLY A 77 -7.96 -0.49 3.81
N VAL A 78 -9.16 -0.96 4.15
CA VAL A 78 -10.16 -0.12 4.84
C VAL A 78 -10.63 -0.79 6.11
N LEU A 79 -10.64 -0.02 7.19
CA LEU A 79 -11.36 -0.33 8.42
C LEU A 79 -12.54 0.64 8.55
N SER A 80 -13.76 0.13 8.56
CA SER A 80 -14.99 0.93 8.57
C SER A 80 -15.72 0.76 9.90
N ALA A 81 -16.16 1.84 10.53
CA ALA A 81 -16.96 1.72 11.74
C ALA A 81 -18.41 1.32 11.40
N ALA A 82 -18.88 0.19 11.94
CA ALA A 82 -20.27 -0.25 11.87
C ALA A 82 -21.15 0.38 12.96
N THR A 83 -20.53 0.93 14.00
CA THR A 83 -21.21 1.45 15.20
C THR A 83 -20.48 2.67 15.76
N PRO A 84 -21.11 3.48 16.65
CA PRO A 84 -20.44 4.59 17.34
C PRO A 84 -19.19 4.16 18.12
N ARG A 85 -19.23 2.97 18.73
CA ARG A 85 -18.07 2.39 19.42
C ARG A 85 -16.94 2.09 18.44
N GLY A 86 -17.25 1.57 17.26
CA GLY A 86 -16.31 1.41 16.16
C GLY A 86 -15.64 2.72 15.78
N SER A 87 -16.42 3.79 15.65
CA SER A 87 -15.90 5.12 15.35
C SER A 87 -14.92 5.61 16.42
N GLU A 88 -15.23 5.36 17.69
CA GLU A 88 -14.32 5.67 18.80
C GLU A 88 -13.02 4.85 18.71
N LEU A 89 -13.12 3.54 18.46
CA LEU A 89 -11.96 2.65 18.32
C LEU A 89 -11.05 3.08 17.17
N LEU A 90 -11.61 3.35 16.00
CA LEU A 90 -10.86 3.85 14.83
C LEU A 90 -10.26 5.23 15.11
N GLY A 91 -10.98 6.11 15.81
CA GLY A 91 -10.43 7.40 16.26
C GLY A 91 -9.24 7.26 17.20
N ARG A 92 -9.28 6.28 18.12
CA ARG A 92 -8.15 5.97 19.02
C ARG A 92 -6.97 5.34 18.26
N LEU A 93 -7.24 4.48 17.28
CA LEU A 93 -6.21 3.92 16.41
C LEU A 93 -5.55 5.01 15.55
N SER A 94 -6.35 5.89 14.94
CA SER A 94 -5.88 7.04 14.16
C SER A 94 -4.89 7.90 14.95
N LYS A 95 -5.27 8.30 16.17
CA LYS A 95 -4.37 9.06 17.07
C LYS A 95 -3.10 8.30 17.43
N ALA A 96 -3.18 6.97 17.60
CA ALA A 96 -2.02 6.15 17.92
C ALA A 96 -1.06 6.03 16.73
N LEU A 97 -1.58 5.98 15.49
CA LEU A 97 -0.78 6.00 14.26
C LEU A 97 -0.04 7.33 14.09
N GLU A 98 -0.71 8.47 14.35
CA GLU A 98 -0.06 9.79 14.31
C GLU A 98 1.08 9.87 15.33
N LYS A 99 0.86 9.38 16.56
CA LYS A 99 1.91 9.31 17.60
C LYS A 99 3.06 8.39 17.23
N ALA A 100 2.81 7.35 16.44
CA ALA A 100 3.83 6.44 15.93
C ALA A 100 4.60 7.01 14.73
N GLY A 101 4.29 8.24 14.30
CA GLY A 101 4.96 8.92 13.19
C GLY A 101 4.40 8.59 11.81
N VAL A 102 3.27 7.89 11.72
CA VAL A 102 2.63 7.59 10.44
C VAL A 102 1.95 8.84 9.90
N ARG A 103 2.19 9.14 8.63
CA ARG A 103 1.63 10.32 7.98
C ARG A 103 0.12 10.16 7.81
N LYS A 104 -0.65 11.07 8.40
CA LYS A 104 -2.07 11.25 8.09
C LYS A 104 -2.20 12.14 6.87
N MET A 105 -2.82 11.64 5.81
CA MET A 105 -3.07 12.38 4.58
C MET A 105 -4.56 12.67 4.43
N ASN A 106 -4.90 13.74 3.71
CA ASN A 106 -6.24 13.87 3.16
C ASN A 106 -6.36 12.99 1.89
N PRO A 107 -7.59 12.64 1.45
CA PRO A 107 -7.78 11.74 0.31
C PRO A 107 -7.04 12.19 -0.96
N THR A 108 -7.08 13.49 -1.27
CA THR A 108 -6.41 14.06 -2.45
C THR A 108 -4.88 13.97 -2.35
N GLN A 109 -4.30 14.14 -1.16
CA GLN A 109 -2.88 14.00 -0.89
C GLN A 109 -2.42 12.54 -1.03
N GLY A 110 -3.21 11.60 -0.51
CA GLY A 110 -2.92 10.16 -0.63
C GLY A 110 -2.82 9.73 -2.09
N VAL A 111 -3.80 10.11 -2.93
CA VAL A 111 -3.79 9.82 -4.37
C VAL A 111 -2.57 10.45 -5.06
N ARG A 112 -2.25 11.72 -4.78
CA ARG A 112 -1.09 12.41 -5.40
C ARG A 112 0.25 11.82 -4.99
N ALA A 113 0.40 11.43 -3.72
CA ALA A 113 1.64 10.84 -3.23
C ALA A 113 1.97 9.54 -3.98
N ILE A 114 0.96 8.72 -4.23
CA ILE A 114 1.15 7.42 -4.88
C ILE A 114 1.38 7.59 -6.38
N ALA A 115 0.65 8.50 -7.04
CA ALA A 115 0.90 8.81 -8.45
C ALA A 115 2.34 9.27 -8.69
N ARG A 116 2.91 10.07 -7.78
CA ARG A 116 4.31 10.53 -7.88
C ARG A 116 5.31 9.39 -7.67
N ASP A 117 5.06 8.50 -6.72
CA ASP A 117 5.93 7.36 -6.46
C ASP A 117 5.92 6.35 -7.63
N GLU A 118 4.77 6.15 -8.27
CA GLU A 118 4.68 5.35 -9.50
C GLU A 118 5.44 5.97 -10.67
N GLU A 119 5.34 7.29 -10.87
CA GLU A 119 6.08 8.00 -11.92
C GLU A 119 7.59 7.82 -11.74
N ILE A 120 8.08 7.98 -10.51
CA ILE A 120 9.50 7.75 -10.17
C ILE A 120 9.91 6.30 -10.45
N LYS A 121 9.06 5.33 -10.09
CA LYS A 121 9.33 3.91 -10.33
C LYS A 121 9.38 3.58 -11.82
N ARG A 122 8.41 4.07 -12.61
CA ARG A 122 8.37 3.89 -14.07
C ARG A 122 9.62 4.50 -14.72
N ALA A 123 10.03 5.69 -14.31
CA ALA A 123 11.25 6.33 -14.82
C ALA A 123 12.51 5.49 -14.51
N GLY A 124 12.64 4.97 -13.29
CA GLY A 124 13.78 4.14 -12.90
C GLY A 124 13.79 2.72 -13.51
N ASP A 125 12.62 2.19 -13.89
CA ASP A 125 12.51 0.93 -14.64
C ASP A 125 12.84 1.12 -16.13
N GLU A 126 12.42 2.24 -16.73
CA GLU A 126 12.77 2.63 -18.10
C GLU A 126 14.28 2.87 -18.26
N GLU A 127 14.90 3.55 -17.29
CA GLU A 127 16.37 3.76 -17.28
C GLU A 127 17.13 2.44 -17.18
N ARG A 128 16.69 1.52 -16.31
CA ARG A 128 17.26 0.18 -16.20
C ARG A 128 17.10 -0.63 -17.49
N ARG A 129 15.95 -0.54 -18.14
CA ARG A 129 15.71 -1.20 -19.42
C ARG A 129 16.66 -0.70 -20.50
N ARG A 130 16.83 0.62 -20.62
CA ARG A 130 17.79 1.22 -21.58
C ARG A 130 19.22 0.76 -21.30
N ALA A 131 19.63 0.74 -20.03
CA ALA A 131 20.97 0.25 -19.67
C ALA A 131 21.20 -1.23 -20.05
N VAL A 132 20.16 -2.07 -19.97
CA VAL A 132 20.23 -3.46 -20.41
C VAL A 132 20.28 -3.56 -21.94
N GLU A 133 19.47 -2.77 -22.65
CA GLU A 133 19.48 -2.72 -24.12
C GLU A 133 20.86 -2.27 -24.65
N ASP A 134 21.42 -1.19 -24.12
CA ASP A 134 22.76 -0.69 -24.46
C ASP A 134 23.86 -1.73 -24.19
N PHE A 135 23.76 -2.43 -23.05
CA PHE A 135 24.69 -3.50 -22.71
C PHE A 135 24.62 -4.66 -23.70
N LEU A 136 23.41 -5.10 -24.08
CA LEU A 136 23.19 -6.17 -25.05
C LEU A 136 23.68 -5.79 -26.45
N GLU A 137 23.50 -4.54 -26.87
CA GLU A 137 24.01 -4.04 -28.16
C GLU A 137 25.55 -3.95 -28.19
N GLY A 138 26.17 -3.64 -27.05
CA GLY A 138 27.62 -3.62 -26.86
C GLY A 138 28.28 -5.00 -26.81
N LEU A 139 27.51 -6.09 -26.69
CA LEU A 139 28.08 -7.44 -26.69
C LEU A 139 28.64 -7.79 -28.07
N PRO A 140 29.88 -8.34 -28.15
CA PRO A 140 30.46 -8.75 -29.42
C PRO A 140 29.57 -9.82 -30.07
N LYS A 141 28.95 -9.47 -31.20
CA LYS A 141 28.17 -10.40 -32.01
C LYS A 141 29.07 -11.59 -32.33
N ARG A 142 28.77 -12.76 -31.75
CA ARG A 142 29.44 -14.02 -32.11
C ARG A 142 29.28 -14.16 -33.62
N LYS A 143 30.37 -13.97 -34.37
CA LYS A 143 30.41 -14.32 -35.79
C LYS A 143 29.95 -15.78 -35.87
N ALA A 144 28.81 -16.02 -36.51
CA ALA A 144 28.44 -17.35 -36.93
C ALA A 144 29.62 -17.85 -37.77
N LYS A 145 30.46 -18.71 -37.19
CA LYS A 145 31.46 -19.44 -37.96
C LYS A 145 30.63 -20.30 -38.91
N GLY A 146 30.60 -19.87 -40.16
CA GLY A 146 30.18 -20.71 -41.27
C GLY A 146 30.93 -22.02 -41.18
N GLY A 147 30.19 -23.10 -40.97
CA GLY A 147 30.66 -24.46 -41.14
C GLY A 147 30.10 -24.95 -42.47
N ASN A 148 30.85 -24.72 -43.53
CA ASN A 148 30.71 -25.45 -44.78
C ASN A 148 30.84 -26.94 -44.48
N ARG A 149 29.83 -27.74 -44.79
CA ARG A 149 29.93 -29.12 -45.28
C ARG A 149 28.61 -29.57 -45.86
#